data_AF-A0A9E3P0A2-F1
#
_entry.id   AF-A0A9E3P0A2-F1
#
_cell.length_a   1.000
_cell.length_b   1.000
_cell.length_c   1.000
_cell.angle_alpha   90.00
_cell.angle_beta   90.00
_cell.angle_gamma   90.00
#
_symmetry.space_group_name_H-M   'P 1'
#
loop_
_entity.id
_entity.type
_entity.pdbx_description
1 polymer ?
#
loop_
_entity_poly.entity_id
_entity_poly.type
_entity_poly.pdbx_seq_one_letter_code
_entity_poly.pdbx_strand_id
1 'polypeptide(L)'
;MSESLLDEAVRASRQLLDVLPPSADTRRLTRRASILARAAAIVELEPTSRHEIIKLVRLALDLREEVMVLHHLQRVTSGAVAEMMD
;
A
#
# COMPACT_ATOMS: atom_id res chain seq x y z
N MET A 1 -1.66 -12.74 15.31
CA MET A 1 -2.00 -13.04 13.89
C MET A 1 -2.39 -11.78 13.12
N SER A 2 -3.29 -10.92 13.63
CA SER A 2 -3.74 -9.72 12.92
C SER A 2 -2.70 -8.60 12.79
N GLU A 3 -1.82 -8.41 13.79
CA GLU A 3 -0.72 -7.44 13.73
C GLU A 3 0.28 -7.77 12.61
N SER A 4 0.65 -9.05 12.48
CA SER A 4 1.47 -9.54 11.36
C SER A 4 0.85 -9.26 9.99
N LEU A 5 -0.48 -9.23 9.87
CA LEU A 5 -1.17 -8.94 8.60
C LEU A 5 -1.15 -7.44 8.27
N LEU A 6 -1.29 -6.58 9.28
CA LEU A 6 -1.16 -5.13 9.10
C LEU A 6 0.22 -4.79 8.53
N ASP A 7 1.26 -5.30 9.18
CA ASP A 7 2.64 -5.01 8.82
C ASP A 7 3.02 -5.55 7.44
N GLU A 8 2.58 -6.78 7.12
CA GLU A 8 2.77 -7.38 5.80
C GLU A 8 2.08 -6.57 4.70
N ALA A 9 0.82 -6.15 4.89
CA ALA A 9 0.08 -5.39 3.89
C ALA A 9 0.71 -4.01 3.63
N VAL A 10 1.14 -3.31 4.69
CA VAL A 10 1.86 -2.03 4.57
C VAL A 10 3.19 -2.21 3.85
N ARG A 11 3.97 -3.23 4.22
CA ARG A 11 5.27 -3.52 3.58
C ARG A 11 5.11 -3.84 2.09
N ALA A 12 4.17 -4.72 1.73
CA ALA A 12 3.89 -5.08 0.34
C ALA A 12 3.46 -3.85 -0.49
N SER A 13 2.62 -2.98 0.10
CA SER A 13 2.20 -1.73 -0.55
C SER A 13 3.39 -0.80 -0.83
N ARG A 14 4.33 -0.68 0.10
CA ARG A 14 5.53 0.17 -0.09
C ARG A 14 6.43 -0.36 -1.19
N GLN A 15 6.68 -1.67 -1.23
CA GLN A 15 7.49 -2.30 -2.29
C GLN A 15 6.93 -2.04 -3.69
N LEU A 16 5.60 -2.10 -3.84
CA LEU A 16 4.93 -1.78 -5.12
C LEU A 16 4.97 -0.28 -5.43
N LEU A 17 4.87 0.59 -4.42
CA LEU A 17 4.97 2.03 -4.62
C LEU A 17 6.37 2.49 -5.02
N ASP A 18 7.41 1.81 -4.57
CA ASP A 18 8.81 2.16 -4.85
C ASP A 18 9.18 1.98 -6.34
N VAL A 19 8.44 1.14 -7.07
CA VAL A 19 8.66 0.90 -8.52
C VAL A 19 7.73 1.73 -9.41
N LEU A 20 6.75 2.42 -8.83
CA LEU A 20 5.79 3.25 -9.58
C LEU A 20 6.39 4.63 -9.87
N PRO A 21 6.20 5.18 -11.10
CA PRO A 21 6.65 6.52 -11.39
C PRO A 21 5.96 7.58 -10.50
N PRO A 22 6.62 8.72 -10.25
CA PRO A 22 6.08 9.75 -9.37
C PRO A 22 4.86 10.42 -10.02
N SER A 23 3.69 10.20 -9.42
CA SER A 23 2.42 10.83 -9.81
C SER A 23 1.72 11.43 -8.59
N ALA A 24 0.63 12.16 -8.81
CA ALA A 24 -0.21 12.64 -7.70
C ALA A 24 -0.79 11.46 -6.88
N ASP A 25 -1.19 10.39 -7.55
CA ASP A 25 -1.69 9.17 -6.92
C ASP A 25 -0.60 8.43 -6.15
N THR A 26 0.57 8.21 -6.75
CA THR A 26 1.72 7.58 -6.08
C THR A 26 2.05 8.34 -4.79
N ARG A 27 2.15 9.69 -4.84
CA ARG A 27 2.40 10.52 -3.66
C ARG A 27 1.29 10.40 -2.59
N ARG A 28 0.02 10.34 -3.00
CA ARG A 28 -1.11 10.15 -2.07
C ARG A 28 -1.01 8.80 -1.36
N LEU A 29 -0.75 7.74 -2.11
CA LEU A 29 -0.67 6.38 -1.59
C LEU A 29 0.59 6.17 -0.71
N THR A 30 1.74 6.73 -1.08
CA THR A 30 2.95 6.74 -0.22
C THR A 30 2.67 7.42 1.11
N ARG A 31 1.98 8.56 1.13
CA ARG A 31 1.59 9.22 2.39
C ARG A 31 0.70 8.33 3.26
N ARG A 32 -0.29 7.66 2.66
CA ARG A 32 -1.15 6.71 3.38
C ARG A 32 -0.37 5.52 3.93
N ALA A 33 0.55 4.94 3.14
CA ALA A 33 1.44 3.88 3.59
C ALA A 33 2.29 4.30 4.80
N SER A 34 2.85 5.51 4.78
CA SER A 34 3.62 6.05 5.91
C SER A 34 2.77 6.32 7.16
N ILE A 35 1.50 6.70 7.01
CA ILE A 35 0.57 6.83 8.14
C ILE A 35 0.28 5.47 8.75
N LEU A 36 -0.04 4.46 7.93
CA LEU A 36 -0.35 3.11 8.41
C LEU A 36 0.88 2.41 9.03
N ALA A 37 2.08 2.64 8.49
CA ALA A 37 3.32 2.14 9.09
C ALA A 37 3.54 2.70 10.50
N ARG A 38 3.26 3.99 10.71
CA ARG A 38 3.34 4.60 12.05
C ARG A 38 2.26 4.05 12.98
N ALA A 39 1.05 3.81 12.47
CA ALA A 39 -0.01 3.18 13.25
C ALA A 39 0.37 1.76 13.67
N ALA A 40 0.96 0.96 12.77
CA ALA A 40 1.45 -0.39 13.09
C ALA A 40 2.51 -0.37 14.19
N ALA A 41 3.49 0.54 14.11
CA ALA A 41 4.49 0.71 15.15
C ALA A 41 3.88 1.10 16.52
N ILE A 42 2.82 1.92 16.54
CA ILE A 42 2.12 2.25 17.80
C ILE A 42 1.40 1.02 18.36
N VAL A 43 0.76 0.21 17.50
CA VAL A 43 0.08 -1.03 17.91
C VAL A 43 1.04 -2.01 18.58
N GLU A 44 2.29 -2.10 18.10
CA GLU A 44 3.33 -2.95 18.69
C GLU A 44 3.81 -2.45 20.07
N LEU A 45 3.75 -1.14 20.30
CA LEU A 45 4.27 -0.51 21.50
C LEU A 45 3.22 -0.31 22.60
N GLU A 46 1.93 -0.22 22.22
CA GLU A 46 0.85 0.16 23.12
C GLU A 46 -0.30 -0.85 23.12
N PRO A 47 -0.94 -1.10 24.28
CA PRO A 47 -2.14 -1.92 24.36
C PRO A 47 -3.26 -1.36 23.47
N THR A 48 -3.47 -1.99 22.32
CA THR A 48 -4.47 -1.57 21.34
C THR A 48 -5.66 -2.53 21.35
N SER A 49 -6.88 -2.00 21.30
CA SER A 49 -8.06 -2.86 21.25
C SER A 49 -8.10 -3.69 19.96
N ARG A 50 -8.60 -4.92 20.04
CA ARG A 50 -8.77 -5.81 18.87
C ARG A 50 -9.56 -5.15 17.74
N HIS A 51 -10.55 -4.32 18.08
CA HIS A 51 -11.37 -3.60 17.11
C HIS A 51 -10.55 -2.60 16.28
N GLU A 52 -9.67 -1.84 16.93
CA GLU A 52 -8.79 -0.89 16.25
C GLU A 52 -7.75 -1.62 15.38
N ILE A 53 -7.19 -2.73 15.86
CA ILE A 53 -6.29 -3.57 15.04
C ILE A 53 -7.00 -4.04 13.77
N ILE A 54 -8.25 -4.53 13.88
CA ILE A 54 -9.03 -4.98 12.71
C ILE A 54 -9.26 -3.84 11.71
N LYS A 55 -9.57 -2.63 12.19
CA LYS A 55 -9.74 -1.46 11.32
C LYS A 55 -8.45 -1.12 10.59
N LEU A 56 -7.31 -1.10 11.30
CA LEU A 56 -6.01 -0.81 10.69
C LEU A 56 -5.63 -1.86 9.64
N VAL A 57 -5.86 -3.14 9.92
CA VAL A 57 -5.65 -4.23 8.95
C VAL A 57 -6.49 -4.00 7.69
N ARG A 58 -7.78 -3.66 7.83
CA ARG A 58 -8.64 -3.36 6.66
C ARG A 58 -8.11 -2.20 5.84
N LEU A 59 -7.75 -1.09 6.49
CA LEU A 59 -7.18 0.07 5.79
C LEU A 59 -5.87 -0.27 5.06
N ALA A 60 -5.05 -1.17 5.60
CA ALA A 60 -3.83 -1.63 4.96
C ALA A 60 -4.09 -2.56 3.76
N LEU A 61 -5.11 -3.41 3.84
CA LEU A 61 -5.55 -4.22 2.71
C LEU A 61 -6.14 -3.35 1.59
N ASP A 62 -6.99 -2.38 1.92
CA ASP A 62 -7.55 -1.42 0.95
C ASP A 62 -6.43 -0.61 0.26
N LEU A 63 -5.42 -0.17 1.02
CA LEU A 63 -4.24 0.49 0.46
C LEU A 63 -3.51 -0.44 -0.52
N ARG A 64 -3.30 -1.71 -0.15
CA ARG A 64 -2.62 -2.68 -1.01
C ARG A 64 -3.36 -2.88 -2.32
N GLU A 65 -4.68 -3.00 -2.28
CA GLU A 65 -5.52 -3.11 -3.48
C GLU A 65 -5.40 -1.88 -4.38
N GLU A 66 -5.50 -0.67 -3.82
CA GLU A 66 -5.32 0.58 -4.60
C GLU A 66 -3.93 0.65 -5.27
N VAL A 67 -2.88 0.27 -4.56
CA VAL A 67 -1.51 0.23 -5.11
C VAL A 67 -1.39 -0.83 -6.21
N MET A 68 -1.98 -2.01 -6.03
CA MET A 68 -2.01 -3.05 -7.06
C MET A 68 -2.71 -2.59 -8.33
N VAL A 69 -3.84 -1.87 -8.20
CA VAL A 69 -4.54 -1.29 -9.35
C VAL A 69 -3.65 -0.29 -10.07
N LEU A 70 -3.00 0.63 -9.34
CA LEU A 70 -2.11 1.62 -9.95
C LEU A 70 -0.92 0.97 -10.66
N HIS A 71 -0.34 -0.06 -10.05
CA HIS A 71 0.75 -0.84 -10.64
C HIS A 71 0.30 -1.59 -11.91
N HIS A 72 -0.91 -2.15 -11.91
CA HIS A 72 -1.47 -2.77 -13.11
C HIS A 72 -1.69 -1.76 -14.24
N LEU A 73 -2.24 -0.58 -13.93
CA LEU A 73 -2.41 0.50 -14.90
C LEU A 73 -1.08 0.94 -15.52
N GLN A 74 -0.02 1.09 -14.73
CA GLN A 74 1.31 1.38 -15.24
C GLN A 74 1.78 0.28 -16.21
N ARG A 75 1.67 -1.00 -15.83
CA ARG A 75 2.09 -2.10 -16.69
C ARG A 75 1.35 -2.14 -18.03
N VAL A 76 0.03 -1.92 -18.01
CA VAL A 76 -0.80 -1.89 -19.22
C VAL A 76 -0.42 -0.70 -20.10
N THR A 77 -0.29 0.49 -19.52
CA THR A 77 0.09 1.69 -20.29
C THR A 77 1.50 1.60 -20.87
N SER A 78 2.49 1.10 -20.12
CA SER A 78 3.84 0.87 -20.63
C SER A 78 3.90 -0.21 -21.71
N GLY A 79 3.10 -1.28 -21.59
CA GLY A 79 2.99 -2.33 -22.61
C GLY A 79 2.35 -1.82 -23.90
N ALA A 80 1.24 -1.09 -23.79
CA ALA A 80 0.56 -0.50 -24.95
C ALA A 80 1.44 0.52 -25.70
N VAL A 81 2.24 1.31 -24.97
CA VAL A 81 3.21 2.22 -25.60
C VAL A 81 4.32 1.45 -26.32
N ALA A 82 4.78 0.32 -25.79
CA ALA A 82 5.79 -0.51 -26.45
C ALA A 82 5.26 -1.11 -27.77
N GLU A 83 4.03 -1.63 -27.78
CA GLU A 83 3.39 -2.21 -28.98
C GLU A 83 3.12 -1.18 -30.09
N MET A 84 3.00 0.11 -29.77
CA MET A 84 2.82 1.17 -30.76
C MET A 84 4.12 1.68 -31.39
N MET A 85 5.28 1.30 -30.83
CA MET A 85 6.60 1.73 -31.31
C MET A 85 7.30 0.66 -32.17
N ASP A 86 6.73 -0.54 -32.26
CA ASP A 86 7.13 -1.64 -33.16
C ASP A 86 6.28 -1.63 -34.45
#